data_AF-A0A7J6RUH5-F1
#
_entry.id   AF-A0A7J6RUH5-F1
#
_cell.length_a   1.000
_cell.length_b   1.000
_cell.length_c   1.000
_cell.angle_alpha   90.00
_cell.angle_beta   90.00
_cell.angle_gamma   90.00
#
_symmetry.space_group_name_H-M   'P 1'
#
loop_
_entity.id
_entity.type
_entity.pdbx_description
1 polymer ?
#
loop_
_entity_poly.entity_id
_entity_poly.type
_entity_poly.pdbx_seq_one_letter_code
_entity_poly.pdbx_strand_id
1 'polypeptide(L)'
;MPVHVVFVRHAESANNKRGANDTRACDGGSETVDERTGAPSAKGREADPALTERGSRQAEVTARYLAGLSERGVWTVRKLMISPMLRTLHTARPIMKTRLGQADVTIDSRLHEEGGLFQGPRARRGADEDFVFGLNRREAFNELECDRGFDDVHWIGTGKSDLAGWWTGGFEEEAATRARARDVAEALWDAA
;
A
#
# COMPACT_ATOMS: atom_id res chain seq x y z
N MET A 1 -8.03 23.03 17.72
CA MET A 1 -7.06 22.01 18.18
C MET A 1 -6.20 21.62 16.99
N PRO A 2 -4.89 21.42 17.12
CA PRO A 2 -4.05 21.00 16.00
C PRO A 2 -4.46 19.59 15.51
N VAL A 3 -4.42 19.38 14.20
CA VAL A 3 -4.59 18.07 13.58
C VAL A 3 -3.23 17.47 13.30
N HIS A 4 -3.05 16.20 13.66
CA HIS A 4 -1.84 15.45 13.42
C HIS A 4 -2.10 14.39 12.36
N VAL A 5 -1.28 14.38 11.31
CA VAL A 5 -1.29 13.35 10.28
C VAL A 5 -0.06 12.47 10.47
N VAL A 6 -0.27 11.17 10.60
CA VAL A 6 0.79 10.17 10.78
C VAL A 6 0.82 9.27 9.55
N PHE A 7 1.94 9.30 8.82
CA PHE A 7 2.15 8.42 7.68
C PHE A 7 2.83 7.13 8.12
N VAL A 8 2.21 5.99 7.79
CA VAL A 8 2.76 4.66 8.05
C VAL A 8 2.97 3.97 6.70
N ARG A 9 4.22 3.68 6.36
CA ARG A 9 4.54 2.85 5.19
C ARG A 9 4.13 1.40 5.47
N HIS A 10 3.70 0.68 4.43
CA HIS A 10 3.49 -0.77 4.53
C HIS A 10 4.75 -1.50 5.02
N ALA A 11 4.53 -2.64 5.68
CA ALA A 11 5.60 -3.53 6.11
C ALA A 11 6.29 -4.24 4.93
N GLU A 12 7.35 -5.01 5.23
CA GLU A 12 8.12 -5.72 4.20
C GLU A 12 7.23 -6.66 3.35
N SER A 13 7.19 -6.42 2.04
CA SER A 13 6.58 -7.32 1.06
C SER A 13 7.59 -8.23 0.38
N ALA A 14 7.10 -9.23 -0.37
CA ALA A 14 7.95 -10.12 -1.17
C ALA A 14 8.91 -9.33 -2.09
N ASN A 15 8.41 -8.26 -2.72
CA ASN A 15 9.23 -7.41 -3.59
C ASN A 15 10.29 -6.62 -2.81
N ASN A 16 10.02 -6.19 -1.57
CA ASN A 16 11.03 -5.49 -0.75
C ASN A 16 12.17 -6.43 -0.34
N LYS A 17 11.81 -7.66 0.08
CA LYS A 17 12.79 -8.68 0.47
C LYS A 17 13.72 -9.04 -0.69
N ARG A 18 13.16 -9.19 -1.91
CA ARG A 18 13.95 -9.45 -3.13
C ARG A 18 14.91 -8.31 -3.44
N GLY A 19 14.41 -7.08 -3.54
CA GLY A 19 15.26 -5.92 -3.84
C GLY A 19 16.42 -5.75 -2.84
N ALA A 20 16.21 -6.04 -1.56
CA ALA A 20 17.26 -6.01 -0.55
C ALA A 20 18.33 -7.12 -0.73
N ASN A 21 17.93 -8.28 -1.25
CA ASN A 21 18.85 -9.37 -1.55
C ASN A 21 19.63 -9.11 -2.84
N ASP A 22 18.98 -8.54 -3.87
CA ASP A 22 19.63 -8.23 -5.14
C ASP A 22 20.73 -7.17 -4.96
N THR A 23 20.51 -6.16 -4.10
CA THR A 23 21.54 -5.17 -3.75
C THR A 23 22.75 -5.75 -2.99
N ARG A 24 22.61 -6.94 -2.37
CA ARG A 24 23.72 -7.62 -1.67
C ARG A 24 24.52 -8.55 -2.57
N ALA A 25 24.00 -8.90 -3.75
CA ALA A 25 24.71 -9.71 -4.74
C ALA A 25 25.75 -8.92 -5.55
N CYS A 26 25.75 -7.58 -5.43
CA CYS A 26 26.69 -6.69 -6.12
C CYS A 26 28.15 -6.76 -5.58
N ASP A 27 28.43 -7.59 -4.58
CA ASP A 27 29.77 -7.72 -3.96
C ASP A 27 30.59 -8.95 -4.43
N GLY A 28 30.17 -9.73 -5.44
CA GLY A 28 31.06 -10.81 -5.87
C GLY A 28 30.63 -11.83 -6.94
N GLY A 29 29.56 -11.64 -7.68
CA GLY A 29 29.16 -12.62 -8.70
C GLY A 29 28.46 -11.99 -9.88
N SER A 30 28.99 -12.26 -11.08
CA SER A 30 28.44 -11.88 -12.38
C SER A 30 27.01 -12.39 -12.56
N GLU A 31 26.03 -11.62 -12.11
CA GLU A 31 24.67 -11.66 -12.65
C GLU A 31 24.28 -10.26 -13.13
N THR A 32 23.67 -10.25 -14.31
CA THR A 32 23.45 -9.10 -15.19
C THR A 32 22.71 -7.96 -14.48
N VAL A 33 23.47 -6.99 -13.99
CA VAL A 33 22.99 -5.62 -13.81
C VAL A 33 22.60 -5.15 -15.21
N ASP A 34 21.37 -4.70 -15.41
CA ASP A 34 21.01 -4.00 -16.65
C ASP A 34 21.82 -2.70 -16.68
N GLU A 35 22.93 -2.72 -17.41
CA GLU A 35 23.94 -1.65 -17.50
C GLU A 35 23.36 -0.31 -17.96
N ARG A 36 22.10 -0.28 -18.43
CA ARG A 36 21.41 0.96 -18.81
C ARG A 36 20.61 1.63 -17.69
N THR A 37 20.27 0.94 -16.59
CA THR A 37 19.35 1.51 -15.58
C THR A 37 19.75 1.31 -14.11
N GLY A 38 20.71 0.42 -13.80
CA GLY A 38 21.16 0.20 -12.42
C GLY A 38 20.08 -0.38 -11.48
N ALA A 39 18.95 -0.84 -12.01
CA ALA A 39 17.87 -1.44 -11.23
C ALA A 39 18.05 -2.96 -11.12
N PRO A 40 17.78 -3.57 -9.94
CA PRO A 40 17.84 -5.02 -9.79
C PRO A 40 16.86 -5.73 -10.74
N SER A 41 17.28 -6.89 -11.23
CA SER A 41 16.56 -7.75 -12.17
C SER A 41 15.09 -7.93 -11.78
N ALA A 42 14.17 -7.59 -12.69
CA ALA A 42 12.74 -7.66 -12.47
C ALA A 42 12.13 -9.08 -12.53
N LYS A 43 12.96 -10.11 -12.69
CA LYS A 43 12.50 -11.50 -12.79
C LYS A 43 11.87 -11.94 -11.46
N GLY A 44 10.57 -12.22 -11.48
CA GLY A 44 9.84 -12.72 -10.31
C GLY A 44 9.31 -11.66 -9.34
N ARG A 45 9.19 -10.39 -9.78
CA ARG A 45 8.38 -9.39 -9.08
C ARG A 45 6.90 -9.72 -9.20
N GLU A 46 6.20 -9.67 -8.08
CA GLU A 46 4.74 -9.80 -8.04
C GLU A 46 4.10 -8.41 -8.20
N ALA A 47 3.01 -8.30 -8.93
CA ALA A 47 2.39 -7.00 -9.21
C ALA A 47 1.81 -6.36 -7.94
N ASP A 48 1.07 -7.12 -7.14
CA ASP A 48 0.58 -6.70 -5.82
C ASP A 48 1.03 -7.68 -4.72
N PRO A 49 2.29 -7.61 -4.26
CA PRO A 49 2.86 -8.60 -3.35
C PRO A 49 2.22 -8.52 -1.97
N ALA A 50 1.95 -9.69 -1.38
CA ALA A 50 1.61 -9.81 0.04
C ALA A 50 2.82 -9.47 0.95
N LEU A 51 2.56 -9.35 2.25
CA LEU A 51 3.62 -9.24 3.25
C LEU A 51 4.42 -10.54 3.37
N THR A 52 5.71 -10.41 3.69
CA THR A 52 6.50 -11.55 4.16
C THR A 52 6.14 -11.88 5.61
N GLU A 53 6.59 -13.02 6.12
CA GLU A 53 6.46 -13.34 7.55
C GLU A 53 7.08 -12.26 8.47
N ARG A 54 8.21 -11.68 8.04
CA ARG A 54 8.83 -10.54 8.71
C ARG A 54 7.95 -9.30 8.61
N GLY A 55 7.35 -9.05 7.45
CA GLY A 55 6.37 -7.99 7.25
C GLY A 55 5.17 -8.11 8.18
N SER A 56 4.60 -9.30 8.32
CA SER A 56 3.49 -9.57 9.24
C SER A 56 3.87 -9.23 10.69
N ARG A 57 5.06 -9.66 11.15
CA ARG A 57 5.57 -9.28 12.48
C ARG A 57 5.76 -7.77 12.65
N GLN A 58 6.24 -7.08 11.61
CA GLN A 58 6.37 -5.61 11.63
C GLN A 58 5.00 -4.94 11.77
N ALA A 59 3.99 -5.43 11.05
CA ALA A 59 2.62 -4.92 11.14
C ALA A 59 2.03 -5.11 12.55
N GLU A 60 2.22 -6.29 13.17
CA GLU A 60 1.79 -6.55 14.55
C GLU A 60 2.46 -5.64 15.59
N VAL A 61 3.78 -5.43 15.47
CA VAL A 61 4.52 -4.52 16.36
C VAL A 61 4.05 -3.08 16.17
N THR A 62 3.81 -2.67 14.93
CA THR A 62 3.28 -1.34 14.59
C THR A 62 1.89 -1.14 15.20
N ALA A 63 1.00 -2.12 15.09
CA ALA A 63 -0.34 -2.06 15.68
C ALA A 63 -0.28 -1.89 17.21
N ARG A 64 0.55 -2.69 17.90
CA ARG A 64 0.74 -2.59 19.35
C ARG A 64 1.31 -1.24 19.77
N TYR A 65 2.30 -0.73 19.03
CA TYR A 65 2.89 0.57 19.31
C TYR A 65 1.87 1.71 19.21
N LEU A 66 1.12 1.75 18.10
CA LEU A 66 0.11 2.79 17.86
C LEU A 66 -1.04 2.71 18.86
N ALA A 67 -1.50 1.50 19.19
CA ALA A 67 -2.51 1.28 20.23
C ALA A 67 -2.03 1.82 21.59
N GLY A 68 -0.81 1.49 22.00
CA GLY A 68 -0.23 1.95 23.27
C GLY A 68 -0.04 3.47 23.34
N LEU A 69 0.32 4.13 22.23
CA LEU A 69 0.39 5.60 22.18
C LEU A 69 -0.96 6.23 22.49
N SER A 70 -2.00 5.74 21.81
CA SER A 70 -3.31 6.31 21.98
C SER A 70 -3.91 5.94 23.36
N GLU A 71 -3.50 4.84 24.02
CA GLU A 71 -3.99 4.41 25.35
C GLU A 71 -3.46 5.32 26.43
N ARG A 72 -2.22 5.78 26.24
CA ARG A 72 -1.58 6.81 27.05
C ARG A 72 -2.12 8.22 26.80
N GLY A 73 -3.16 8.36 25.96
CA GLY A 73 -3.76 9.65 25.62
C GLY A 73 -2.84 10.56 24.80
N VAL A 74 -1.80 10.00 24.16
CA VAL A 74 -0.89 10.80 23.33
C VAL A 74 -1.65 11.41 22.15
N TRP A 75 -2.45 10.59 21.44
CA TRP A 75 -3.34 11.05 20.37
C TRP A 75 -4.67 10.27 20.38
N THR A 76 -5.75 10.90 19.92
CA THR A 76 -7.01 10.23 19.57
C THR A 76 -7.10 10.09 18.06
N VAL A 77 -7.12 8.84 17.57
CA VAL A 77 -7.25 8.57 16.13
C VAL A 77 -8.71 8.72 15.73
N ARG A 78 -9.01 9.72 14.90
CA ARG A 78 -10.37 9.96 14.39
C ARG A 78 -10.62 9.26 13.06
N LYS A 79 -9.57 9.13 12.23
CA LYS A 79 -9.65 8.57 10.88
C LYS A 79 -8.46 7.66 10.60
N LEU A 80 -8.71 6.54 9.94
CA LEU A 80 -7.71 5.61 9.42
C LEU A 80 -7.90 5.46 7.91
N MET A 81 -6.93 5.93 7.13
CA MET A 81 -6.96 5.84 5.67
C MET A 81 -5.96 4.81 5.19
N ILE A 82 -6.40 3.92 4.30
CA ILE A 82 -5.64 2.73 3.88
C ILE A 82 -5.58 2.71 2.35
N SER A 83 -4.40 2.49 1.79
CA SER A 83 -4.25 2.20 0.36
C SER A 83 -4.78 0.80 0.03
N PRO A 84 -5.40 0.58 -1.14
CA PRO A 84 -5.96 -0.74 -1.49
C PRO A 84 -4.92 -1.76 -1.95
N MET A 85 -3.63 -1.43 -1.94
CA MET A 85 -2.56 -2.41 -2.23
C MET A 85 -2.56 -3.53 -1.18
N LEU A 86 -2.32 -4.77 -1.62
CA LEU A 86 -2.41 -5.94 -0.73
C LEU A 86 -1.50 -5.80 0.50
N ARG A 87 -0.26 -5.37 0.30
CA ARG A 87 0.70 -5.09 1.39
C ARG A 87 0.23 -4.02 2.38
N THR A 88 -0.52 -3.01 1.95
CA THR A 88 -1.05 -1.98 2.87
C THR A 88 -2.26 -2.50 3.63
N LEU A 89 -3.14 -3.26 2.99
CA LEU A 89 -4.27 -3.95 3.65
C LEU A 89 -3.78 -4.92 4.73
N HIS A 90 -2.77 -5.75 4.40
CA HIS A 90 -2.16 -6.69 5.35
C HIS A 90 -1.42 -5.98 6.48
N THR A 91 -0.83 -4.80 6.23
CA THR A 91 -0.23 -3.99 7.29
C THR A 91 -1.31 -3.41 8.23
N ALA A 92 -2.46 -3.03 7.67
CA ALA A 92 -3.58 -2.48 8.41
C ALA A 92 -4.37 -3.53 9.20
N ARG A 93 -4.42 -4.79 8.74
CA ARG A 93 -5.14 -5.91 9.39
C ARG A 93 -4.94 -5.99 10.92
N PRO A 94 -3.72 -6.03 11.48
CA PRO A 94 -3.55 -6.02 12.93
C PRO A 94 -3.93 -4.68 13.59
N ILE A 95 -3.82 -3.55 12.89
CA ILE A 95 -4.26 -2.23 13.38
C ILE A 95 -5.78 -2.20 13.54
N MET A 96 -6.51 -2.78 12.58
CA MET A 96 -7.97 -2.89 12.59
C MET A 96 -8.52 -3.65 13.80
N LYS A 97 -7.71 -4.55 14.38
CA LYS A 97 -8.06 -5.34 15.58
C LYS A 97 -7.79 -4.59 16.90
N THR A 98 -7.29 -3.37 16.83
CA THR A 98 -7.10 -2.48 17.98
C THR A 98 -8.21 -1.43 18.02
N ARG A 99 -8.26 -0.61 19.08
CA ARG A 99 -9.20 0.54 19.11
C ARG A 99 -8.96 1.59 18.02
N LEU A 100 -7.82 1.57 17.32
CA LEU A 100 -7.64 2.41 16.13
C LEU A 100 -8.55 1.97 14.98
N GLY A 101 -8.91 0.68 14.91
CA GLY A 101 -9.87 0.17 13.94
C GLY A 101 -11.32 0.61 14.20
N GLN A 102 -11.59 1.24 15.35
CA GLN A 102 -12.90 1.83 15.67
C GLN A 102 -13.05 3.26 15.15
N ALA A 103 -11.98 3.84 14.60
CA ALA A 103 -12.02 5.16 13.94
C ALA A 103 -12.87 5.12 12.65
N ASP A 104 -13.10 6.28 12.04
CA ASP A 104 -13.60 6.34 10.66
C ASP A 104 -12.57 5.69 9.72
N VAL A 105 -12.88 4.52 9.16
CA VAL A 105 -11.96 3.77 8.28
C VAL A 105 -12.35 3.95 6.82
N THR A 106 -11.37 4.37 6.02
CA THR A 106 -11.52 4.55 4.59
C THR A 106 -10.42 3.80 3.83
N ILE A 107 -10.79 3.01 2.83
CA ILE A 107 -9.86 2.58 1.79
C ILE A 107 -9.90 3.62 0.67
N ASP A 108 -8.75 4.25 0.39
CA ASP A 108 -8.64 5.31 -0.62
C ASP A 108 -7.66 4.87 -1.71
N SER A 109 -8.22 4.57 -2.88
CA SER A 109 -7.45 4.15 -4.06
C SER A 109 -6.44 5.20 -4.52
N ARG A 110 -6.59 6.46 -4.13
CA ARG A 110 -5.62 7.52 -4.44
C ARG A 110 -4.34 7.44 -3.60
N LEU A 111 -4.26 6.53 -2.62
CA LEU A 111 -3.06 6.30 -1.78
C LEU A 111 -2.12 5.22 -2.33
N HIS A 112 -2.27 4.81 -3.59
CA HIS A 112 -1.37 3.81 -4.19
C HIS A 112 0.03 4.37 -4.49
N GLU A 113 1.02 3.47 -4.53
CA GLU A 113 2.41 3.77 -4.89
C GLU A 113 2.52 4.31 -6.33
N GLU A 114 3.53 5.14 -6.60
CA GLU A 114 3.86 5.59 -7.97
C GLU A 114 3.92 4.41 -8.95
N GLY A 115 3.30 4.60 -10.11
CA GLY A 115 3.29 3.63 -11.21
C GLY A 115 2.15 2.60 -11.17
N GLY A 116 1.40 2.50 -10.06
CA GLY A 116 0.26 1.59 -9.97
C GLY A 116 0.63 0.11 -9.85
N LEU A 117 -0.16 -0.77 -10.46
CA LEU A 117 0.12 -2.21 -10.57
C LEU A 117 0.48 -2.59 -12.01
N PHE A 118 1.59 -3.29 -12.17
CA PHE A 118 2.01 -3.80 -13.47
C PHE A 118 2.85 -5.06 -13.28
N GLN A 119 2.83 -5.92 -14.29
CA GLN A 119 3.68 -7.09 -14.36
C GLN A 119 4.89 -6.80 -15.25
N GLY A 120 6.07 -7.26 -14.83
CA GLY A 120 7.30 -7.12 -15.61
C GLY A 120 8.27 -6.01 -15.15
N PRO A 121 9.30 -5.71 -15.95
CA PRO A 121 10.38 -4.81 -15.57
C PRO A 121 9.98 -3.35 -15.55
N ARG A 122 10.35 -2.63 -14.48
CA ARG A 122 10.27 -1.15 -14.42
C ARG A 122 11.04 -0.43 -15.54
N ALA A 123 11.96 -1.12 -16.22
CA ALA A 123 12.71 -0.59 -17.35
C ALA A 123 11.96 -0.70 -18.70
N ARG A 124 10.88 -1.50 -18.77
CA ARG A 124 10.06 -1.69 -19.98
C ARG A 124 8.69 -1.01 -19.87
N ARG A 125 8.62 0.12 -19.17
CA ARG A 125 7.40 0.92 -18.97
C ARG A 125 6.64 1.08 -20.29
N GLY A 126 5.36 0.70 -20.30
CA GLY A 126 4.45 0.93 -21.43
C GLY A 126 4.66 0.03 -22.65
N ALA A 127 5.54 -0.98 -22.58
CA ALA A 127 5.74 -1.98 -23.65
C ALA A 127 5.41 -3.38 -23.13
N ASP A 128 4.38 -4.01 -23.72
CA ASP A 128 3.96 -5.40 -23.43
C ASP A 128 3.66 -5.69 -21.94
N GLU A 129 2.97 -4.76 -21.26
CA GLU A 129 2.50 -5.00 -19.88
C GLU A 129 1.21 -5.83 -19.89
N ASP A 130 1.23 -6.99 -19.24
CA ASP A 130 -0.01 -7.72 -18.93
C ASP A 130 -0.88 -6.88 -18.00
N PHE A 131 -2.16 -6.75 -18.31
CA PHE A 131 -3.11 -6.01 -17.48
C PHE A 131 -3.26 -6.67 -16.11
N VAL A 132 -2.78 -5.99 -15.07
CA VAL A 132 -3.04 -6.36 -13.68
C VAL A 132 -4.10 -5.46 -13.11
N PHE A 133 -5.22 -6.06 -12.74
CA PHE A 133 -6.25 -5.38 -11.97
C PHE A 133 -5.94 -5.47 -10.49
N GLY A 134 -6.17 -4.37 -9.77
CA GLY A 134 -6.14 -4.40 -8.30
C GLY A 134 -7.33 -5.15 -7.73
N LEU A 135 -7.36 -5.32 -6.41
CA LEU A 135 -8.55 -5.83 -5.72
C LEU A 135 -9.75 -4.90 -5.92
N ASN A 136 -10.95 -5.46 -6.04
CA ASN A 136 -12.18 -4.69 -5.94
C ASN A 136 -12.51 -4.35 -4.46
N ARG A 137 -13.55 -3.54 -4.24
CA ARG A 137 -13.96 -3.13 -2.88
C ARG A 137 -14.23 -4.31 -1.94
N ARG A 138 -14.93 -5.35 -2.42
CA ARG A 138 -15.28 -6.54 -1.63
C ARG A 138 -14.04 -7.32 -1.22
N GLU A 139 -13.14 -7.56 -2.18
CA GLU A 139 -11.89 -8.28 -1.96
C GLU A 139 -10.99 -7.54 -0.99
N ALA A 140 -10.80 -6.23 -1.20
CA ALA A 140 -9.98 -5.40 -0.32
C ALA A 140 -10.53 -5.36 1.12
N PHE A 141 -11.85 -5.32 1.29
CA PHE A 141 -12.47 -5.43 2.61
C PHE A 141 -12.19 -6.80 3.25
N ASN A 142 -12.33 -7.90 2.49
CA ASN A 142 -12.06 -9.24 3.01
C ASN A 142 -10.60 -9.38 3.50
N GLU A 143 -9.64 -8.76 2.80
CA GLU A 143 -8.23 -8.75 3.19
C GLU A 143 -7.94 -8.03 4.52
N LEU A 144 -8.83 -7.16 4.99
CA LEU A 144 -8.69 -6.51 6.30
C LEU A 144 -8.95 -7.46 7.47
N GLU A 145 -9.65 -8.58 7.25
CA GLU A 145 -10.01 -9.59 8.29
C GLU A 145 -10.39 -8.93 9.63
N CYS A 146 -11.35 -8.01 9.57
CA CYS A 146 -11.77 -7.21 10.72
C CYS A 146 -13.21 -7.50 11.13
N ASP A 147 -13.57 -7.15 12.36
CA ASP A 147 -14.91 -7.40 12.93
C ASP A 147 -15.96 -6.35 12.52
N ARG A 148 -15.65 -5.49 11.53
CA ARG A 148 -16.57 -4.44 11.05
C ARG A 148 -17.52 -4.99 9.98
N GLY A 149 -18.67 -4.34 9.81
CA GLY A 149 -19.51 -4.56 8.64
C GLY A 149 -18.86 -4.00 7.38
N PHE A 150 -19.18 -4.59 6.22
CA PHE A 150 -18.69 -4.12 4.92
C PHE A 150 -19.02 -2.63 4.66
N ASP A 151 -20.20 -2.20 5.07
CA ASP A 151 -20.67 -0.83 4.87
C ASP A 151 -20.07 0.18 5.87
N ASP A 152 -19.39 -0.31 6.92
CA ASP A 152 -18.70 0.54 7.89
C ASP A 152 -17.34 1.03 7.37
N VAL A 153 -16.80 0.41 6.31
CA VAL A 153 -15.55 0.80 5.67
C VAL A 153 -15.86 1.60 4.40
N HIS A 154 -15.50 2.87 4.43
CA HIS A 154 -15.70 3.78 3.30
C HIS A 154 -14.71 3.49 2.17
N TRP A 155 -15.12 3.80 0.94
CA TRP A 155 -14.28 3.65 -0.25
C TRP A 155 -14.20 4.95 -1.04
N ILE A 156 -12.99 5.38 -1.40
CA ILE A 156 -12.75 6.55 -2.24
C ILE A 156 -11.96 6.15 -3.51
N GLY A 157 -12.44 6.66 -4.65
CA GLY A 157 -11.85 6.52 -5.98
C GLY A 157 -12.30 5.26 -6.75
N THR A 158 -11.48 4.81 -7.69
CA THR A 158 -11.76 3.68 -8.60
C THR A 158 -11.86 2.36 -7.84
N GLY A 159 -12.46 1.33 -8.43
CA GLY A 159 -12.69 0.04 -7.78
C GLY A 159 -13.83 0.02 -6.75
N LYS A 160 -14.67 1.08 -6.74
CA LYS A 160 -15.86 1.16 -5.88
C LYS A 160 -16.93 0.11 -6.24
N SER A 161 -16.96 -0.33 -7.50
CA SER A 161 -17.84 -1.42 -7.92
C SER A 161 -17.26 -2.77 -7.51
N ASP A 162 -18.14 -3.74 -7.27
CA ASP A 162 -17.73 -5.11 -6.94
C ASP A 162 -17.17 -5.88 -8.16
N LEU A 163 -17.11 -5.24 -9.34
CA LEU A 163 -16.75 -5.88 -10.61
C LEU A 163 -15.39 -5.43 -11.17
N ALA A 164 -14.87 -4.29 -10.72
CA ALA A 164 -13.62 -3.73 -11.23
C ALA A 164 -12.63 -3.49 -10.09
N GLY A 165 -11.37 -3.82 -10.33
CA GLY A 165 -10.28 -3.53 -9.41
C GLY A 165 -10.04 -2.03 -9.21
N TRP A 166 -9.36 -1.68 -8.12
CA TRP A 166 -8.96 -0.29 -7.87
C TRP A 166 -7.97 0.23 -8.93
N TRP A 167 -7.13 -0.65 -9.49
CA TRP A 167 -6.26 -0.35 -10.63
C TRP A 167 -6.83 -0.95 -11.90
N THR A 168 -6.88 -0.17 -12.98
CA THR A 168 -7.42 -0.58 -14.28
C THR A 168 -6.34 -0.92 -15.30
N GLY A 169 -5.07 -0.84 -14.90
CA GLY A 169 -3.90 -1.22 -15.69
C GLY A 169 -3.07 -0.04 -16.19
N GLY A 170 -1.93 -0.39 -16.79
CA GLY A 170 -0.93 0.54 -17.29
C GLY A 170 -0.01 1.10 -16.21
N PHE A 171 0.94 1.93 -16.66
CA PHE A 171 1.90 2.62 -15.83
C PHE A 171 1.44 4.06 -15.53
N GLU A 172 1.41 4.45 -14.25
CA GLU A 172 1.16 5.83 -13.86
C GLU A 172 2.41 6.70 -14.06
N GLU A 173 2.31 7.76 -14.87
CA GLU A 173 3.38 8.71 -15.09
C GLU A 173 3.61 9.63 -13.88
N GLU A 174 4.86 10.08 -13.69
CA GLU A 174 5.27 10.89 -12.53
C GLU A 174 4.41 12.16 -12.35
N ALA A 175 4.07 12.84 -13.45
CA ALA A 175 3.21 14.02 -13.40
C ALA A 175 1.80 13.72 -12.87
N ALA A 176 1.23 12.55 -13.25
CA ALA A 176 -0.06 12.09 -12.76
C ALA A 176 0.02 11.70 -11.28
N THR A 177 1.09 11.00 -10.87
CA THR A 177 1.35 10.69 -9.46
C THR A 177 1.43 11.96 -8.59
N ARG A 178 2.16 12.99 -9.05
CA ARG A 178 2.29 14.26 -8.34
C ARG A 178 0.96 15.00 -8.24
N ALA A 179 0.14 15.00 -9.30
CA ALA A 179 -1.19 15.58 -9.29
C ALA A 179 -2.10 14.86 -8.28
N ARG A 180 -2.16 13.52 -8.33
CA ARG A 180 -2.91 12.69 -7.38
C ARG A 180 -2.49 12.92 -5.93
N ALA A 181 -1.18 12.99 -5.67
CA ALA A 181 -0.66 13.25 -4.32
C ALA A 181 -1.08 14.63 -3.80
N ARG A 182 -1.14 15.65 -4.68
CA ARG A 182 -1.67 16.98 -4.34
C ARG A 182 -3.15 16.91 -3.98
N ASP A 183 -3.96 16.26 -4.81
CA ASP A 183 -5.41 16.13 -4.56
C ASP A 183 -5.70 15.41 -3.23
N VAL A 184 -4.89 14.40 -2.89
CA VAL A 184 -4.98 13.72 -1.58
C VAL A 184 -4.59 14.67 -0.44
N ALA A 185 -3.51 15.44 -0.59
CA ALA A 185 -3.05 16.37 0.43
C ALA A 185 -4.08 17.48 0.69
N GLU A 186 -4.70 18.02 -0.36
CA GLU A 186 -5.80 18.99 -0.27
C GLU A 186 -7.02 18.37 0.44
N ALA A 187 -7.43 17.17 0.06
CA ALA A 187 -8.55 16.48 0.73
C ALA A 187 -8.27 16.16 2.21
N LEU A 188 -7.02 15.86 2.58
CA LEU A 188 -6.61 15.67 3.97
C LEU A 188 -6.63 16.99 4.75
N TRP A 189 -6.24 18.09 4.11
CA TRP A 189 -6.27 19.42 4.71
C TRP A 189 -7.70 19.90 4.97
N ASP A 190 -8.61 19.69 4.02
CA ASP A 190 -10.02 20.08 4.16
C ASP A 190 -10.79 19.22 5.19
N ALA A 191 -10.29 18.01 5.46
CA ALA A 191 -10.89 17.08 6.44
C ALA A 191 -10.36 17.27 7.88
N ALA A 192 -9.37 18.16 8.07
CA ALA A 192 -8.71 18.43 9.35
C ALA A 192 -9.48 19.47 10.19
#